data_AF-A0AA39F278-F1
#
_entry.id   AF-A0AA39F278-F1
#
_cell.length_a   1.000
_cell.length_b   1.000
_cell.length_c   1.000
_cell.angle_alpha   90.00
_cell.angle_beta   90.00
_cell.angle_gamma   90.00
#
_symmetry.space_group_name_H-M   'P 1'
#
loop_
_entity.id
_entity.type
_entity.pdbx_description
1 polymer ?
#
loop_
_entity_poly.entity_id
_entity_poly.type
_entity_poly.pdbx_seq_one_letter_code
_entity_poly.pdbx_strand_id
1 'polypeptide(L)'
;MFIEVVTNPKKMCEPGVLLTIYQESQVKCTTMETKPPKITQTNPLTTVNPINKLFFWWTIKLFKKGAHGNLKLEDLYHPLSSDESNYLADRLEKAWNEEMKKTNGIKKYKTNENNNNNKKSAESSINPSLTKVIFRTFGLEYLYIGILLLFQSVILRTMQPILQSWIISYFDTSNENEKTKTKVLLYTFGLILCTLGITFIMHHMNLASQQIGMRIRVACCSLIYRKSLRLSKLVLNSDAAGQVVNLLSNDVNRFDLLPMVFAYLWIMPIQVSLPNIMTI
;
A
#
# COMPACT_ATOMS: atom_id res chain seq x y z
N MET A 1 -11.57 29.67 -17.02
CA MET A 1 -11.55 29.34 -18.46
C MET A 1 -11.80 27.85 -18.75
N PHE A 2 -11.02 26.89 -18.24
CA PHE A 2 -11.30 25.44 -18.49
C PHE A 2 -12.55 24.88 -17.77
N ILE A 3 -12.92 25.46 -16.62
CA ILE A 3 -14.10 25.04 -15.83
C ILE A 3 -15.40 25.72 -16.31
N GLU A 4 -15.33 26.81 -17.07
CA GLU A 4 -16.51 27.50 -17.64
C GLU A 4 -17.01 26.87 -18.96
N VAL A 5 -16.18 26.05 -19.62
CA VAL A 5 -16.53 25.44 -20.92
C VAL A 5 -17.34 24.15 -20.74
N VAL A 6 -17.20 23.48 -19.59
CA VAL A 6 -17.83 22.17 -19.33
C VAL A 6 -19.31 22.29 -18.95
N THR A 7 -19.79 23.48 -18.55
CA THR A 7 -21.14 23.65 -17.99
C THR A 7 -22.17 24.26 -18.94
N ASN A 8 -21.81 24.63 -20.18
CA ASN A 8 -22.73 25.29 -21.11
C ASN A 8 -22.66 24.71 -22.54
N PRO A 9 -23.55 23.76 -22.92
CA PRO A 9 -23.50 23.08 -24.22
C PRO A 9 -23.81 23.97 -25.43
N LYS A 10 -24.16 25.26 -25.25
CA LYS A 10 -24.44 26.19 -26.36
C LYS A 10 -23.22 26.97 -26.87
N LYS A 11 -22.04 26.83 -26.27
CA LYS A 11 -20.78 27.48 -26.75
C LYS A 11 -19.90 26.58 -27.64
N MET A 12 -20.27 25.33 -27.87
CA MET A 12 -19.49 24.40 -28.72
C MET A 12 -19.68 24.59 -30.23
N CYS A 13 -20.67 25.37 -30.67
CA CYS A 13 -21.00 25.55 -32.09
C CYS A 13 -20.35 26.79 -32.75
N GLU A 14 -19.43 27.50 -32.08
CA GLU A 14 -18.66 28.56 -32.73
C GLU A 14 -17.50 27.96 -33.56
N PRO A 15 -17.38 28.28 -34.86
CA PRO A 15 -16.40 27.67 -35.76
C PRO A 15 -14.93 27.77 -35.31
N GLY A 16 -14.60 28.73 -34.43
CA GLY A 16 -13.24 28.95 -33.94
C GLY A 16 -12.83 28.03 -32.78
N VAL A 17 -13.76 27.65 -31.89
CA VAL A 17 -13.41 26.97 -30.63
C VAL A 17 -12.98 25.52 -30.86
N LEU A 18 -13.63 24.82 -31.80
CA LEU A 18 -13.25 23.45 -32.17
C LEU A 18 -11.89 23.39 -32.86
N LEU A 19 -11.55 24.41 -33.66
CA LEU A 19 -10.25 24.52 -34.33
C LEU A 19 -9.13 24.79 -33.33
N THR A 20 -9.35 25.63 -32.32
CA THR A 20 -8.38 25.87 -31.24
C THR A 20 -8.17 24.63 -30.38
N ILE A 21 -9.25 23.90 -30.03
CA ILE A 21 -9.14 22.65 -29.25
C ILE A 21 -8.43 21.56 -30.08
N TYR A 22 -8.73 21.46 -31.39
CA TYR A 22 -8.05 20.53 -32.28
C TYR A 22 -6.57 20.88 -32.45
N GLN A 23 -6.24 22.16 -32.61
CA GLN A 23 -4.85 22.62 -32.69
C GLN A 23 -4.10 22.43 -31.37
N GLU A 24 -4.70 22.73 -30.21
CA GLU A 24 -4.10 22.47 -28.89
C GLU A 24 -3.88 20.99 -28.62
N SER A 25 -4.82 20.13 -29.03
CA SER A 25 -4.68 18.67 -28.88
C SER A 25 -3.65 18.08 -29.86
N GLN A 26 -3.54 18.60 -31.09
CA GLN A 26 -2.48 18.25 -32.03
C GLN A 26 -1.11 18.70 -31.55
N VAL A 27 -0.96 19.93 -31.05
CA VAL A 27 0.29 20.47 -30.47
C VAL A 27 0.72 19.65 -29.25
N LYS A 28 -0.22 19.26 -28.38
CA LYS A 28 0.09 18.36 -27.25
C LYS A 28 0.59 16.99 -27.73
N CYS A 29 -0.03 16.42 -28.77
CA CYS A 29 0.43 15.17 -29.38
C CYS A 29 1.80 15.29 -30.05
N THR A 30 2.12 16.41 -30.72
CA THR A 30 3.43 16.61 -31.35
C THR A 30 4.54 16.78 -30.32
N THR A 31 4.26 17.40 -29.17
CA THR A 31 5.24 17.51 -28.07
C THR A 31 5.50 16.20 -27.31
N MET A 32 4.73 15.13 -27.54
CA MET A 32 4.95 13.81 -26.94
C MET A 32 5.99 12.94 -27.68
N GLU A 33 6.58 13.42 -28.79
CA GLU A 33 7.61 12.67 -29.53
C GLU A 33 8.99 12.65 -28.86
N THR A 34 9.23 13.46 -27.82
CA THR A 34 10.44 13.29 -27.01
C THR A 34 10.26 12.07 -26.10
N LYS A 35 11.02 11.00 -26.36
CA LYS A 35 11.16 9.84 -25.46
C LYS A 35 11.20 10.33 -24.02
N PRO A 36 10.33 9.83 -23.11
CA PRO A 36 10.32 10.30 -21.74
C PRO A 36 11.71 10.14 -21.13
N PRO A 37 12.19 11.10 -20.31
CA PRO A 37 13.52 11.03 -19.73
C PRO A 37 13.68 9.68 -19.02
N LYS A 38 14.68 8.90 -19.42
CA LYS A 38 14.93 7.59 -18.81
C LYS A 38 15.60 7.79 -17.46
N ILE A 39 15.01 7.18 -16.43
CA ILE A 39 15.62 7.09 -15.11
C ILE A 39 16.83 6.16 -15.20
N THR A 40 18.04 6.69 -14.99
CA THR A 40 19.31 5.95 -15.10
C THR A 40 19.93 5.62 -13.74
N GLN A 41 19.53 6.30 -12.67
CA GLN A 41 20.13 6.10 -11.34
C GLN A 41 19.62 4.81 -10.69
N THR A 42 20.53 3.96 -10.23
CA THR A 42 20.19 2.74 -9.50
C THR A 42 19.70 3.04 -8.09
N ASN A 43 18.75 2.25 -7.58
CA ASN A 43 18.23 2.45 -6.24
C ASN A 43 19.30 2.18 -5.17
N PRO A 44 19.60 3.14 -4.27
CA PRO A 44 20.60 2.92 -3.22
C PRO A 44 20.18 1.80 -2.25
N LEU A 45 18.89 1.48 -2.12
CA LEU A 45 18.41 0.37 -1.30
C LEU A 45 18.99 -1.00 -1.70
N THR A 46 19.50 -1.14 -2.92
CA THR A 46 20.13 -2.40 -3.39
C THR A 46 21.52 -2.64 -2.81
N THR A 47 22.23 -1.60 -2.39
CA THR A 47 23.65 -1.67 -1.97
C THR A 47 23.91 -1.15 -0.56
N VAL A 48 22.90 -0.56 0.10
CA VAL A 48 23.08 0.05 1.43
C VAL A 48 23.21 -0.97 2.55
N ASN A 49 24.12 -0.68 3.48
CA ASN A 49 24.31 -1.42 4.72
C ASN A 49 23.06 -1.36 5.62
N PRO A 50 22.87 -2.35 6.51
CA PRO A 50 21.69 -2.42 7.39
C PRO A 50 21.53 -1.20 8.30
N ILE A 51 22.63 -0.60 8.78
CA ILE A 51 22.59 0.63 9.59
C ILE A 51 22.04 1.80 8.76
N ASN A 52 22.51 1.95 7.52
CA ASN A 52 22.04 3.00 6.62
C ASN A 52 20.54 2.81 6.29
N LYS A 53 20.11 1.56 6.12
CA LYS A 53 18.68 1.22 5.98
C LYS A 53 17.88 1.55 7.24
N LEU A 54 18.39 1.21 8.44
CA LEU A 54 17.73 1.44 9.72
C LEU A 54 17.42 2.93 9.96
N PHE A 55 18.38 3.81 9.64
CA PHE A 55 18.24 5.26 9.81
C PHE A 55 17.67 5.98 8.58
N PHE A 56 17.29 5.27 7.53
CA PHE A 56 16.84 5.84 6.25
C PHE A 56 17.84 6.82 5.61
N TRP A 57 19.14 6.70 5.93
CA TRP A 57 20.16 7.66 5.50
C TRP A 57 20.37 7.71 3.99
N TRP A 58 20.00 6.64 3.28
CA TRP A 58 20.04 6.57 1.82
C TRP A 58 19.16 7.63 1.14
N THR A 59 18.14 8.15 1.85
CA THR A 59 17.24 9.21 1.35
C THR A 59 17.84 10.62 1.46
N ILE A 60 18.82 10.84 2.35
CA ILE A 60 19.36 12.17 2.65
C ILE A 60 19.90 12.87 1.40
N LYS A 61 20.60 12.13 0.53
CA LYS A 61 21.16 12.71 -0.71
C LYS A 61 20.07 13.31 -1.59
N LEU A 62 18.93 12.60 -1.72
CA LEU A 62 17.80 13.05 -2.52
C LEU A 62 17.12 14.26 -1.88
N PHE A 63 16.88 14.21 -0.56
CA PHE A 63 16.27 15.34 0.16
C PHE A 63 17.14 16.59 0.16
N LYS A 64 18.46 16.44 0.33
CA LYS A 64 19.38 17.57 0.24
C LYS A 64 19.35 18.19 -1.15
N LYS A 65 19.31 17.37 -2.21
CA LYS A 65 19.19 17.86 -3.59
C LYS A 65 17.88 18.63 -3.80
N GLY A 66 16.76 18.10 -3.34
CA GLY A 66 15.46 18.78 -3.42
C GLY A 66 15.34 20.03 -2.55
N ALA A 67 16.11 20.13 -1.47
CA ALA A 67 16.15 21.34 -0.64
C ALA A 67 16.96 22.49 -1.28
N HIS A 68 17.95 22.18 -2.12
CA HIS A 68 18.82 23.18 -2.75
C HIS A 68 18.37 23.56 -4.19
N GLY A 69 17.35 22.90 -4.73
CA GLY A 69 16.84 23.18 -6.07
C GLY A 69 15.71 22.23 -6.47
N ASN A 70 15.12 22.46 -7.65
CA ASN A 70 14.03 21.64 -8.16
C ASN A 70 14.54 20.25 -8.57
N LEU A 71 13.87 19.20 -8.06
CA LEU A 71 14.14 17.83 -8.47
C LEU A 71 13.70 17.60 -9.92
N LYS A 72 14.60 17.04 -10.73
CA LYS A 72 14.29 16.58 -12.08
C LYS A 72 13.98 15.08 -12.08
N LEU A 73 13.31 14.59 -13.12
CA LEU A 73 13.02 13.16 -13.28
C LEU A 73 14.29 12.30 -13.29
N GLU A 74 15.38 12.83 -13.83
CA GLU A 74 16.71 12.22 -13.88
C GLU A 74 17.36 12.04 -12.50
N ASP A 75 16.87 12.77 -11.48
CA ASP A 75 17.36 12.72 -10.12
C ASP A 75 16.74 11.59 -9.30
N LEU A 76 15.65 11.01 -9.81
CA LEU A 76 14.95 9.92 -9.16
C LEU A 76 15.67 8.60 -9.41
N TYR A 77 15.53 7.70 -8.45
CA TYR A 77 16.06 6.35 -8.57
C TYR A 77 15.10 5.43 -9.30
N HIS A 78 15.65 4.47 -10.03
CA HIS A 78 14.89 3.36 -10.58
C HIS A 78 14.19 2.60 -9.43
N PRO A 79 12.95 2.11 -9.63
CA PRO A 79 12.31 1.22 -8.65
C PRO A 79 13.15 -0.02 -8.39
N LEU A 80 12.96 -0.63 -7.21
CA LEU A 80 13.53 -1.95 -6.93
C LEU A 80 12.88 -2.97 -7.88
N SER A 81 13.61 -4.03 -8.23
CA SER A 81 13.09 -5.14 -9.05
C SER A 81 11.83 -5.77 -8.45
N SER A 82 11.72 -5.80 -7.11
CA SER A 82 10.52 -6.27 -6.40
C SER A 82 9.29 -5.38 -6.57
N ASP A 83 9.50 -4.11 -6.94
CA ASP A 83 8.47 -3.07 -7.05
C ASP A 83 8.19 -2.71 -8.52
N GLU A 84 8.81 -3.41 -9.47
CA GLU A 84 8.56 -3.21 -10.90
C GLU A 84 7.16 -3.67 -11.30
N SER A 85 6.51 -2.90 -12.17
CA SER A 85 5.13 -3.15 -12.59
C SER A 85 4.96 -4.49 -13.30
N ASN A 86 5.92 -4.88 -14.15
CA ASN A 86 5.88 -6.16 -14.85
C ASN A 86 5.89 -7.34 -13.87
N TYR A 87 6.83 -7.35 -12.93
CA TYR A 87 6.93 -8.40 -11.92
C TYR A 87 5.66 -8.49 -11.07
N LEU A 88 5.15 -7.36 -10.57
CA LEU A 88 3.94 -7.31 -9.76
C LEU A 88 2.69 -7.74 -10.54
N ALA A 89 2.58 -7.33 -11.80
CA ALA A 89 1.48 -7.73 -12.68
C ALA A 89 1.50 -9.23 -12.97
N ASP A 90 2.67 -9.80 -13.30
CA ASP A 90 2.82 -11.22 -13.58
C ASP A 90 2.47 -12.08 -12.36
N ARG A 91 2.92 -11.65 -11.18
CA ARG A 91 2.61 -12.30 -9.90
C ARG A 91 1.10 -12.33 -9.62
N LEU A 92 0.41 -11.20 -9.81
CA LEU A 92 -1.04 -11.11 -9.61
C LEU A 92 -1.83 -11.85 -10.70
N GLU A 93 -1.39 -11.77 -11.96
CA GLU A 93 -2.02 -12.45 -13.11
C GLU A 93 -1.96 -13.98 -12.93
N LYS A 94 -0.82 -14.51 -12.46
CA LYS A 94 -0.68 -15.94 -12.14
C LYS A 94 -1.70 -16.36 -11.09
N ALA A 95 -1.79 -15.64 -9.97
CA ALA A 95 -2.73 -15.94 -8.90
C ALA A 95 -4.19 -15.78 -9.35
N TRP A 96 -4.49 -14.82 -10.22
CA TRP A 96 -5.81 -14.66 -10.82
C TRP A 96 -6.20 -15.86 -11.70
N ASN A 97 -5.29 -16.31 -12.56
CA ASN A 97 -5.52 -17.45 -13.46
C ASN A 97 -5.75 -18.76 -12.68
N GLU A 98 -5.07 -18.95 -11.55
CA GLU A 98 -5.33 -20.08 -10.66
C GLU A 98 -6.72 -20.03 -10.01
N GLU A 99 -7.16 -18.86 -9.55
CA GLU A 99 -8.51 -18.69 -8.98
C GLU A 99 -9.59 -18.95 -10.05
N MET A 100 -9.37 -18.48 -11.28
CA MET A 100 -10.24 -18.77 -12.43
C MET A 100 -10.33 -20.27 -12.69
N LYS A 101 -9.20 -21.00 -12.69
CA LYS A 101 -9.19 -22.46 -12.87
C LYS A 101 -9.94 -23.18 -11.76
N LYS A 102 -9.72 -22.78 -10.49
CA LYS A 102 -10.40 -23.35 -9.32
C LYS A 102 -11.92 -23.15 -9.41
N THR A 103 -12.37 -21.92 -9.68
CA THR A 103 -13.80 -21.60 -9.79
C THR A 103 -14.46 -22.32 -10.96
N ASN A 104 -13.81 -22.37 -12.12
CA ASN A 104 -14.34 -23.10 -13.28
C ASN A 104 -14.41 -24.61 -13.05
N GLY A 105 -13.43 -25.19 -12.34
CA GLY A 105 -13.46 -26.60 -11.94
C GLY A 105 -14.66 -26.92 -11.04
N ILE A 106 -14.92 -26.07 -10.03
CA ILE A 106 -16.05 -26.26 -9.12
C ILE A 106 -17.39 -26.10 -9.85
N LYS A 107 -17.51 -25.13 -10.78
CA LYS A 107 -18.72 -24.99 -11.61
C LYS A 107 -19.00 -26.26 -12.42
N LYS A 108 -17.99 -26.80 -13.12
CA LYS A 108 -18.12 -28.04 -13.90
C LYS A 108 -18.57 -29.23 -13.05
N TYR A 109 -17.99 -29.39 -11.86
CA TYR A 109 -18.36 -30.46 -10.94
C TYR A 109 -19.82 -30.38 -10.50
N LYS A 110 -20.28 -29.20 -10.04
CA LYS A 110 -21.68 -29.00 -9.60
C LYS A 110 -22.70 -29.15 -10.73
N THR A 111 -22.35 -28.75 -11.94
CA THR A 111 -23.22 -28.96 -13.12
C THR A 111 -23.43 -30.45 -13.41
N ASN A 112 -22.37 -31.27 -13.32
CA ASN A 112 -22.47 -32.71 -13.54
C ASN A 112 -23.26 -33.42 -12.42
N GLU A 113 -23.15 -32.96 -11.18
CA GLU A 113 -23.90 -33.52 -10.03
C GLU A 113 -25.41 -33.21 -10.11
N ASN A 114 -25.77 -31.98 -10.50
CA ASN A 114 -27.17 -31.59 -10.68
C ASN A 114 -27.84 -32.25 -11.89
N ASN A 115 -27.09 -32.69 -12.91
CA ASN A 115 -27.67 -33.49 -14.00
C ASN A 115 -28.12 -34.88 -13.54
N ASN A 116 -27.56 -35.43 -12.46
CA ASN A 116 -27.95 -36.73 -11.91
C ASN A 116 -29.09 -36.63 -10.87
N ASN A 117 -29.31 -35.46 -10.29
CA ASN A 117 -30.35 -35.24 -9.29
C ASN A 117 -31.27 -34.12 -9.77
N ASN A 118 -32.53 -34.44 -10.11
CA ASN A 118 -33.61 -33.53 -10.54
C ASN A 118 -34.02 -32.46 -9.50
N LYS A 119 -33.09 -31.97 -8.67
CA LYS A 119 -33.26 -30.81 -7.81
C LYS A 119 -32.57 -29.60 -8.46
N LYS A 120 -33.38 -28.72 -9.06
CA LYS A 120 -33.03 -27.32 -9.35
C LYS A 120 -32.75 -26.59 -8.04
N SER A 121 -31.61 -26.87 -7.43
CA SER A 121 -31.14 -26.17 -6.23
C SER A 121 -30.29 -25.00 -6.67
N ALA A 122 -30.67 -23.80 -6.22
CA ALA A 122 -30.01 -22.51 -6.40
C ALA A 122 -28.59 -22.60 -6.97
N GLU A 123 -28.44 -22.12 -8.21
CA GLU A 123 -27.17 -21.91 -8.89
C GLU A 123 -26.28 -21.02 -8.01
N SER A 124 -25.49 -21.64 -7.14
CA SER A 124 -24.56 -20.92 -6.27
C SER A 124 -23.56 -20.26 -7.20
N SER A 125 -23.66 -18.94 -7.35
CA SER A 125 -22.83 -18.09 -8.21
C SER A 125 -21.41 -18.03 -7.65
N ILE A 126 -20.67 -19.14 -7.79
CA ILE A 126 -19.27 -19.18 -7.41
C ILE A 126 -18.52 -18.31 -8.40
N ASN A 127 -18.24 -17.07 -8.01
CA ASN A 127 -17.54 -16.11 -8.83
C ASN A 127 -16.10 -15.99 -8.33
N PRO A 128 -15.12 -15.86 -9.26
CA PRO A 128 -13.74 -15.60 -8.87
C PRO A 128 -13.68 -14.26 -8.12
N SER A 129 -12.94 -14.22 -7.01
CA SER A 129 -12.83 -13.02 -6.17
C SER A 129 -11.43 -12.41 -6.27
N LEU A 130 -11.36 -11.16 -6.72
CA LEU A 130 -10.09 -10.42 -6.80
C LEU A 130 -9.51 -10.16 -5.40
N THR A 131 -10.36 -9.83 -4.43
CA THR A 131 -9.94 -9.61 -3.03
C THR A 131 -9.20 -10.81 -2.47
N LYS A 132 -9.72 -12.02 -2.70
CA LYS A 132 -9.07 -13.26 -2.28
C LYS A 132 -7.72 -13.49 -2.97
N VAL A 133 -7.62 -13.14 -4.25
CA VAL A 133 -6.37 -13.22 -5.02
C VAL A 133 -5.33 -12.22 -4.48
N ILE A 134 -5.73 -11.00 -4.15
CA ILE A 134 -4.87 -9.99 -3.52
C ILE A 134 -4.34 -10.50 -2.17
N PHE A 135 -5.21 -10.98 -1.28
CA PHE A 135 -4.81 -11.53 0.01
C PHE A 135 -3.88 -12.74 -0.14
N ARG A 136 -4.14 -13.64 -1.09
CA ARG A 136 -3.25 -14.78 -1.35
C ARG A 136 -1.88 -14.34 -1.89
N THR A 137 -1.83 -13.24 -2.63
CA THR A 137 -0.60 -12.74 -3.26
C THR A 137 0.27 -11.98 -2.27
N PHE A 138 -0.31 -11.03 -1.51
CA PHE A 138 0.43 -10.10 -0.66
C PHE A 138 0.22 -10.34 0.86
N GLY A 139 -0.69 -11.23 1.24
CA GLY A 139 -1.10 -11.41 2.63
C GLY A 139 -0.01 -11.93 3.56
N LEU A 140 0.93 -12.74 3.07
CA LEU A 140 2.06 -13.20 3.89
C LEU A 140 3.06 -12.08 4.22
N GLU A 141 3.39 -11.25 3.22
CA GLU A 141 4.22 -10.05 3.43
C GLU A 141 3.54 -9.09 4.41
N TYR A 142 2.22 -8.94 4.28
CA TYR A 142 1.41 -8.12 5.15
C TYR A 142 1.31 -8.68 6.58
N LEU A 143 1.16 -9.99 6.72
CA LEU A 143 1.08 -10.66 8.03
C LEU A 143 2.38 -10.47 8.82
N TYR A 144 3.53 -10.54 8.16
CA TYR A 144 4.82 -10.26 8.80
C TYR A 144 4.88 -8.86 9.43
N ILE A 145 4.41 -7.83 8.70
CA ILE A 145 4.30 -6.46 9.22
C ILE A 145 3.35 -6.42 10.42
N GLY A 146 2.21 -7.10 10.29
CA GLY A 146 1.20 -7.20 11.34
C GLY A 146 1.73 -7.79 12.65
N ILE A 147 2.50 -8.88 12.57
CA ILE A 147 3.09 -9.54 13.74
C ILE A 147 4.09 -8.61 14.45
N LEU A 148 4.94 -7.89 13.71
CA LEU A 148 5.89 -6.94 14.29
C LEU A 148 5.21 -5.75 14.94
N LEU A 149 4.14 -5.22 14.33
CA LEU A 149 3.33 -4.17 14.92
C LEU A 149 2.62 -4.65 16.19
N LEU A 150 2.11 -5.89 16.18
CA LEU A 150 1.49 -6.50 17.37
C LEU A 150 2.50 -6.66 18.51
N PHE A 151 3.71 -7.15 18.22
CA PHE A 151 4.78 -7.22 19.21
C PHE A 151 5.09 -5.85 19.82
N GLN A 152 5.20 -4.82 18.98
CA GLN A 152 5.47 -3.46 19.43
C GLN A 152 4.29 -2.85 20.21
N SER A 153 3.05 -3.16 19.85
CA SER A 153 1.84 -2.66 20.52
C SER A 153 1.55 -3.35 21.84
N VAL A 154 1.86 -4.64 21.97
CA VAL A 154 1.59 -5.43 23.18
C VAL A 154 2.76 -5.37 24.16
N ILE A 155 3.99 -5.56 23.69
CA ILE A 155 5.16 -5.68 24.57
C ILE A 155 5.74 -4.30 24.86
N LEU A 156 6.25 -3.61 23.84
CA LEU A 156 7.03 -2.38 24.06
C LEU A 156 6.16 -1.24 24.62
N ARG A 157 4.95 -1.06 24.08
CA ARG A 157 4.01 -0.03 24.57
C ARG A 157 3.53 -0.27 26.00
N THR A 158 3.44 -1.53 26.45
CA THR A 158 3.08 -1.87 27.84
C THR A 158 4.28 -1.76 28.78
N MET A 159 5.48 -2.11 28.30
CA MET A 159 6.72 -1.94 29.07
C MET A 159 7.04 -0.47 29.36
N GLN A 160 6.67 0.45 28.46
CA GLN A 160 6.95 1.88 28.61
C GLN A 160 6.39 2.50 29.92
N PRO A 161 5.09 2.38 30.25
CA PRO A 161 4.56 2.91 31.51
C PRO A 161 5.08 2.16 32.75
N ILE A 162 5.41 0.87 32.66
CA ILE A 162 6.00 0.11 33.78
C ILE A 162 7.38 0.67 34.13
N LEU A 163 8.23 0.90 33.13
CA LEU A 163 9.54 1.53 33.33
C LEU A 163 9.41 2.94 33.90
N GLN A 164 8.43 3.73 33.43
CA GLN A 164 8.14 5.05 33.99
C GLN A 164 7.69 4.96 35.46
N SER A 165 6.84 3.99 35.81
CA SER A 165 6.40 3.77 37.20
C SER A 165 7.56 3.46 38.13
N TRP A 166 8.49 2.60 37.73
CA TRP A 166 9.69 2.30 38.52
C TRP A 166 10.63 3.49 38.69
N ILE A 167 10.74 4.35 37.66
CA ILE A 167 11.51 5.60 37.78
C ILE A 167 10.82 6.57 38.74
N ILE A 168 9.49 6.69 38.70
CA ILE A 168 8.73 7.56 39.61
C ILE A 168 8.85 7.07 41.05
N SER A 169 8.75 5.75 41.28
CA SER A 169 8.87 5.14 42.61
C SER A 169 10.21 5.42 43.29
N TYR A 170 11.30 5.61 42.53
CA TYR A 170 12.60 6.00 43.07
C TYR A 170 12.57 7.37 43.78
N PHE A 171 11.72 8.30 43.33
CA PHE A 171 11.59 9.63 43.90
C PHE A 171 10.65 9.69 45.12
N ASP A 172 9.99 8.58 45.45
CA ASP A 172 9.15 8.51 46.64
C ASP A 172 10.03 8.66 47.92
N THR A 173 9.62 9.55 48.81
CA THR A 173 10.32 9.87 50.06
C THR A 173 10.12 8.80 51.14
N SER A 174 9.18 7.88 50.96
CA SER A 174 8.86 6.82 51.93
C SER A 174 9.91 5.70 52.03
N ASN A 175 10.74 5.48 51.00
CA ASN A 175 11.67 4.36 50.90
C ASN A 175 13.15 4.81 50.77
N GLU A 176 13.67 5.57 51.74
CA GLU A 176 15.05 6.08 51.69
C GLU A 176 16.13 4.98 51.72
N ASN A 177 15.84 3.85 52.38
CA ASN A 177 16.82 2.76 52.55
C ASN A 177 17.08 1.92 51.29
N GLU A 178 16.27 2.05 50.23
CA GLU A 178 16.39 1.24 49.00
C GLU A 178 16.84 2.03 47.75
N LYS A 179 17.20 3.31 47.92
CA LYS A 179 17.55 4.22 46.81
C LYS A 179 18.91 3.91 46.18
N THR A 180 18.95 2.91 45.32
CA THR A 180 20.15 2.56 44.53
C THR A 180 20.20 3.36 43.23
N LYS A 181 21.15 4.30 43.11
CA LYS A 181 21.38 5.11 41.89
C LYS A 181 21.57 4.26 40.62
N THR A 182 22.22 3.11 40.73
CA THR A 182 22.44 2.19 39.60
C THR A 182 21.13 1.62 39.05
N LYS A 183 20.14 1.31 39.91
CA LYS A 183 18.84 0.75 39.49
C LYS A 183 18.04 1.77 38.66
N VAL A 184 17.96 3.02 39.12
CA VAL A 184 17.22 4.06 38.39
C VAL A 184 17.86 4.39 37.05
N LEU A 185 19.20 4.46 36.99
CA LEU A 185 19.92 4.65 35.72
C LEU A 185 19.65 3.51 34.72
N LEU A 186 19.59 2.26 35.21
CA LEU A 186 19.23 1.10 34.39
C LEU A 186 17.81 1.20 33.84
N TYR A 187 16.83 1.58 34.68
CA TYR A 187 15.45 1.77 34.23
C TYR A 187 15.31 2.92 33.23
N THR A 188 16.02 4.04 33.44
CA THR A 188 16.05 5.16 32.49
C THR A 188 16.68 4.75 31.16
N PHE A 189 17.80 4.02 31.17
CA PHE A 189 18.41 3.50 29.96
C PHE A 189 17.47 2.52 29.22
N GLY A 190 16.80 1.64 29.97
CA GLY A 190 15.77 0.75 29.44
C GLY A 190 14.61 1.50 28.80
N LEU A 191 14.16 2.62 29.38
CA LEU A 191 13.11 3.47 28.84
C LEU A 191 13.52 4.13 27.51
N ILE A 192 14.77 4.58 27.41
CA ILE A 192 15.32 5.14 26.17
C ILE A 192 15.34 4.07 25.07
N LEU A 193 15.87 2.88 25.37
CA LEU A 193 15.91 1.77 24.41
C LEU A 193 14.50 1.33 23.99
N CYS A 194 13.57 1.24 24.94
CA CYS A 194 12.18 0.90 24.67
C CYS A 194 11.55 1.93 23.72
N THR A 195 11.74 3.21 23.99
CA THR A 195 11.22 4.31 23.16
C THR A 195 11.81 4.29 21.76
N LEU A 196 13.14 4.10 21.64
CA LEU A 196 13.81 3.95 20.35
C LEU A 196 13.26 2.75 19.57
N GLY A 197 13.10 1.59 20.23
CA GLY A 197 12.53 0.39 19.64
C GLY A 197 11.12 0.62 19.09
N ILE A 198 10.24 1.28 19.86
CA ILE A 198 8.90 1.67 19.41
C ILE A 198 8.98 2.53 18.16
N THR A 199 9.81 3.58 18.17
CA THR A 199 9.95 4.52 17.04
C THR A 199 10.48 3.83 15.78
N PHE A 200 11.55 3.03 15.90
CA PHE A 200 12.12 2.32 14.75
C PHE A 200 11.11 1.33 14.16
N ILE A 201 10.49 0.48 14.98
CA ILE A 201 9.51 -0.49 14.47
C ILE A 201 8.34 0.24 13.80
N MET A 202 7.80 1.29 14.43
CA MET A 202 6.70 2.07 13.87
C MET A 202 7.02 2.62 12.48
N HIS A 203 8.16 3.31 12.31
CA HIS A 203 8.50 3.92 11.02
C HIS A 203 8.82 2.88 9.94
N HIS A 204 9.55 1.82 10.28
CA HIS A 204 9.86 0.74 9.32
C HIS A 204 8.60 0.00 8.88
N MET A 205 7.70 -0.31 9.81
CA MET A 205 6.45 -1.00 9.49
C MET A 205 5.46 -0.11 8.74
N ASN A 206 5.42 1.20 9.02
CA ASN A 206 4.63 2.16 8.25
C ASN A 206 5.10 2.24 6.79
N LEU A 207 6.40 2.35 6.56
CA LEU A 207 6.95 2.33 5.20
C LEU A 207 6.64 1.01 4.49
N ALA A 208 6.88 -0.12 5.16
CA ALA A 208 6.61 -1.44 4.59
C ALA A 208 5.12 -1.62 4.24
N SER A 209 4.21 -1.12 5.08
CA SER A 209 2.76 -1.21 4.86
C SER A 209 2.32 -0.37 3.65
N GLN A 210 2.85 0.85 3.52
CA GLN A 210 2.63 1.71 2.34
C GLN A 210 3.19 1.09 1.06
N GLN A 211 4.36 0.44 1.14
CA GLN A 211 4.94 -0.29 0.00
C GLN A 211 4.03 -1.43 -0.46
N ILE A 212 3.41 -2.18 0.46
CA ILE A 212 2.41 -3.21 0.09
C ILE A 212 1.21 -2.57 -0.61
N GLY A 213 0.70 -1.46 -0.10
CA GLY A 213 -0.41 -0.73 -0.74
C GLY A 213 -0.08 -0.30 -2.16
N MET A 214 1.09 0.31 -2.33
CA MET A 214 1.63 0.69 -3.64
C MET A 214 1.76 -0.52 -4.58
N ARG A 215 2.29 -1.65 -4.10
CA ARG A 215 2.44 -2.89 -4.88
C ARG A 215 1.09 -3.43 -5.36
N ILE A 216 0.08 -3.43 -4.48
CA ILE A 216 -1.29 -3.84 -4.83
C ILE A 216 -1.85 -2.93 -5.91
N ARG A 217 -1.74 -1.60 -5.76
CA ARG A 217 -2.18 -0.63 -6.77
C ARG A 217 -1.53 -0.90 -8.13
N VAL A 218 -0.19 -0.97 -8.15
CA VAL A 218 0.57 -1.14 -9.39
C VAL A 218 0.20 -2.45 -10.08
N ALA A 219 0.06 -3.55 -9.33
CA ALA A 219 -0.35 -4.84 -9.85
C ALA A 219 -1.76 -4.79 -10.46
N CYS A 220 -2.74 -4.21 -9.74
CA CYS A 220 -4.11 -4.08 -10.20
C CYS A 220 -4.22 -3.21 -11.45
N CYS A 221 -3.59 -2.02 -11.47
CA CYS A 221 -3.59 -1.13 -12.62
C CYS A 221 -2.98 -1.80 -13.86
N SER A 222 -1.84 -2.48 -13.69
CA SER A 222 -1.15 -3.16 -14.78
C SER A 222 -1.98 -4.34 -15.32
N LEU A 223 -2.62 -5.11 -14.44
CA LEU A 223 -3.48 -6.22 -14.84
C LEU A 223 -4.73 -5.73 -15.60
N ILE A 224 -5.39 -4.68 -15.11
CA ILE A 224 -6.54 -4.06 -15.77
C ILE A 224 -6.12 -3.55 -17.15
N TYR A 225 -5.00 -2.82 -17.25
CA TYR A 225 -4.48 -2.32 -18.52
C TYR A 225 -4.23 -3.45 -19.53
N ARG A 226 -3.54 -4.52 -19.12
CA ARG A 226 -3.31 -5.71 -19.97
C ARG A 226 -4.61 -6.36 -20.44
N LYS A 227 -5.65 -6.38 -19.59
CA LYS A 227 -6.96 -6.95 -19.94
C LYS A 227 -7.75 -6.04 -20.88
N SER A 228 -7.75 -4.74 -20.65
CA SER A 228 -8.42 -3.75 -21.50
C SER A 228 -7.88 -3.78 -22.93
N LEU A 229 -6.56 -3.94 -23.11
CA LEU A 229 -5.94 -4.05 -24.44
C LEU A 229 -6.29 -5.36 -25.19
N ARG A 230 -6.73 -6.40 -24.49
CA ARG A 230 -7.09 -7.70 -25.08
C ARG A 230 -8.59 -7.86 -25.30
N LEU A 231 -9.41 -6.91 -24.85
CA LEU A 231 -10.86 -6.96 -24.94
C LEU A 231 -11.34 -6.44 -26.30
N SER A 232 -12.37 -7.05 -26.88
CA SER A 232 -12.92 -6.58 -28.16
C SER A 232 -13.64 -5.24 -27.99
N LYS A 233 -13.59 -4.38 -29.02
CA LYS A 233 -14.26 -3.07 -29.03
C LYS A 233 -15.79 -3.16 -28.86
N LEU A 234 -16.38 -4.31 -29.19
CA LEU A 234 -17.82 -4.59 -28.98
C LEU A 234 -18.18 -4.73 -27.50
N VAL A 235 -17.25 -5.22 -26.68
CA VAL A 235 -17.46 -5.39 -25.23
C VAL A 235 -16.92 -4.17 -24.45
N LEU A 236 -15.96 -3.45 -25.02
CA LEU A 236 -15.42 -2.19 -24.49
C LEU A 236 -16.04 -0.98 -25.22
N ASN A 237 -17.30 -0.71 -24.94
CA ASN A 237 -17.97 0.52 -25.35
C ASN A 237 -17.42 1.75 -24.58
N SER A 238 -17.71 2.96 -25.08
CA SER A 238 -17.21 4.24 -24.55
C SER A 238 -17.41 4.38 -23.05
N ASP A 239 -18.59 3.97 -22.57
CA ASP A 239 -18.98 4.11 -21.17
C ASP A 239 -18.18 3.16 -20.27
N ALA A 240 -17.97 1.91 -20.72
CA ALA A 240 -17.15 0.94 -20.00
C ALA A 240 -15.67 1.38 -19.95
N ALA A 241 -15.15 1.95 -21.03
CA ALA A 241 -13.80 2.52 -21.04
C ALA A 241 -13.67 3.69 -20.05
N GLY A 242 -14.66 4.59 -20.02
CA GLY A 242 -14.71 5.69 -19.05
C GLY A 242 -14.77 5.20 -17.60
N GLN A 243 -15.57 4.17 -17.32
CA GLN A 243 -15.65 3.56 -16.00
C GLN A 243 -14.32 2.93 -15.56
N VAL A 244 -13.60 2.25 -16.46
CA VAL A 244 -12.28 1.70 -16.16
C VAL A 244 -11.27 2.79 -15.85
N VAL A 245 -11.26 3.89 -16.61
CA VAL A 245 -10.37 5.03 -16.34
C VAL A 245 -10.70 5.70 -15.01
N ASN A 246 -11.99 5.86 -14.70
CA ASN A 246 -12.43 6.42 -13.42
C ASN A 246 -12.00 5.52 -12.24
N LEU A 247 -12.21 4.21 -12.37
CA LEU A 247 -11.76 3.22 -11.38
C LEU A 247 -10.25 3.32 -11.15
N LEU A 248 -9.46 3.36 -12.23
CA LEU A 248 -7.99 3.46 -12.17
C LEU A 248 -7.50 4.78 -11.55
N SER A 249 -8.23 5.88 -11.77
CA SER A 249 -7.81 7.22 -11.35
C SER A 249 -8.24 7.56 -9.91
N ASN A 250 -9.37 7.03 -9.45
CA ASN A 250 -9.96 7.39 -8.16
C ASN A 250 -9.87 6.26 -7.12
N ASP A 251 -10.31 5.06 -7.48
CA ASP A 251 -10.47 3.97 -6.51
C ASP A 251 -9.13 3.34 -6.11
N VAL A 252 -8.17 3.24 -7.05
CA VAL A 252 -6.92 2.52 -6.77
C VAL A 252 -6.01 3.29 -5.81
N ASN A 253 -6.16 4.62 -5.69
CA ASN A 253 -5.40 5.41 -4.73
C ASN A 253 -5.73 5.06 -3.28
N ARG A 254 -6.91 4.50 -3.00
CA ARG A 254 -7.27 4.05 -1.64
C ARG A 254 -6.41 2.86 -1.20
N PHE A 255 -5.89 2.04 -2.13
CA PHE A 255 -5.06 0.89 -1.77
C PHE A 255 -3.72 1.28 -1.12
N ASP A 256 -3.24 2.51 -1.30
CA ASP A 256 -1.99 2.96 -0.66
C ASP A 256 -2.14 3.06 0.86
N LEU A 257 -3.30 3.51 1.35
CA LEU A 257 -3.56 3.74 2.77
C LEU A 257 -4.23 2.55 3.47
N LEU A 258 -4.99 1.73 2.71
CA LEU A 258 -5.76 0.62 3.27
C LEU A 258 -4.92 -0.35 4.12
N PRO A 259 -3.74 -0.84 3.69
CA PRO A 259 -2.94 -1.76 4.50
C PRO A 259 -2.52 -1.18 5.85
N MET A 260 -2.25 0.13 5.92
CA MET A 260 -1.90 0.81 7.18
C MET A 260 -3.09 0.79 8.14
N VAL A 261 -4.26 1.24 7.69
CA VAL A 261 -5.47 1.30 8.54
C VAL A 261 -5.94 -0.09 8.93
N PHE A 262 -5.91 -1.04 7.99
CA PHE A 262 -6.35 -2.41 8.23
C PHE A 262 -5.53 -3.11 9.31
N ALA A 263 -4.25 -2.76 9.50
CA ALA A 263 -3.42 -3.37 10.52
C ALA A 263 -3.94 -3.00 11.92
N TYR A 264 -4.30 -1.73 12.11
CA TYR A 264 -4.83 -1.25 13.37
C TYR A 264 -6.24 -1.76 13.67
N LEU A 265 -7.02 -2.13 12.66
CA LEU A 265 -8.38 -2.67 12.83
C LEU A 265 -8.39 -3.91 13.74
N TRP A 266 -7.40 -4.79 13.62
CA TRP A 266 -7.31 -6.01 14.43
C TRP A 266 -6.31 -5.91 15.58
N ILE A 267 -5.29 -5.04 15.49
CA ILE A 267 -4.34 -4.81 16.57
C ILE A 267 -4.97 -4.07 17.75
N MET A 268 -5.80 -3.04 17.49
CA MET A 268 -6.37 -2.20 18.55
C MET A 268 -7.26 -2.98 19.53
N PRO A 269 -8.18 -3.87 19.09
CA PRO A 269 -8.94 -4.71 20.01
C PRO A 269 -8.05 -5.59 20.90
N ILE A 270 -7.00 -6.19 20.34
CA ILE A 270 -6.07 -7.04 21.10
C ILE A 270 -5.31 -6.20 22.13
N GLN A 271 -4.87 -5.00 21.73
CA GLN A 271 -4.15 -4.08 22.60
C GLN A 271 -5.00 -3.60 23.78
N VAL A 272 -6.31 -3.38 23.59
CA VAL A 272 -7.20 -2.94 24.68
C VAL A 272 -7.53 -4.09 25.64
N SER A 273 -7.70 -5.31 25.14
CA SER A 273 -8.09 -6.45 25.97
C SER A 273 -7.00 -6.92 26.93
N LEU A 274 -5.72 -6.85 26.55
CA LEU A 274 -4.62 -7.42 27.34
C LEU A 274 -4.29 -6.67 28.66
N PRO A 275 -4.14 -5.34 28.69
CA PRO A 275 -3.86 -4.59 29.93
C PRO A 275 -5.01 -4.69 30.94
N ASN A 276 -6.25 -4.78 30.46
CA ASN A 276 -7.42 -5.01 31.32
C ASN A 276 -7.34 -6.36 32.03
N ILE A 277 -6.80 -7.39 31.38
CA ILE A 277 -6.55 -8.71 32.00
C ILE A 277 -5.38 -8.65 32.99
N MET A 278 -4.38 -7.80 32.76
CA MET A 278 -3.22 -7.66 33.66
C MET A 278 -3.52 -6.81 34.92
N THR A 279 -4.60 -6.03 34.89
CA THR A 279 -5.02 -5.12 35.98
C THR A 279 -6.11 -5.73 36.88
N ILE A 280 -6.78 -6.80 36.42
CA ILE A 280 -7.75 -7.61 37.19
C ILE A 280 -7.01 -8.75 37.88
#